data_AF-A0A927PBG3-F1
#
_entry.id   AF-A0A927PBG3-F1
#
_cell.length_a   1.000
_cell.length_b   1.000
_cell.length_c   1.000
_cell.angle_alpha   90.00
_cell.angle_beta   90.00
_cell.angle_gamma   90.00
#
_symmetry.space_group_name_H-M   'P 1'
#
loop_
_entity.id
_entity.type
_entity.pdbx_description
1 polymer ?
#
loop_
_entity_poly.entity_id
_entity_poly.type
_entity_poly.pdbx_seq_one_letter_code
_entity_poly.pdbx_strand_id
1 'polypeptide(L)'
;MTFEEMLQLLRTLRYGRLAVCANGQSYVTPVCFSMRRCEDTPIFTLRLRTDGCIAGHLENGTQVTLQFDRMVNGGVCTVQAMGQAYVTGSTGCVAIVEVRTDSMMGECYRNQGCGNNCGNNCGNNCGNNCGNNCGNPCENPCK
;
A
#
# COMPACT_ATOMS: atom_id res chain seq x y z
N MET A 1 -0.98 7.84 -12.03
CA MET A 1 -1.26 8.90 -11.05
C MET A 1 -0.23 10.00 -11.25
N THR A 2 -0.62 11.26 -11.27
CA THR A 2 0.32 12.40 -11.32
C THR A 2 1.04 12.56 -9.99
N PHE A 3 2.15 13.31 -9.97
CA PHE A 3 2.89 13.56 -8.73
C PHE A 3 2.04 14.24 -7.65
N GLU A 4 1.26 15.26 -8.02
CA GLU A 4 0.40 15.95 -7.06
C GLU A 4 -0.75 15.07 -6.54
N GLU A 5 -1.31 14.18 -7.37
CA GLU A 5 -2.28 13.17 -6.92
C GLU A 5 -1.64 12.19 -5.90
N MET A 6 -0.39 11.78 -6.13
CA MET A 6 0.36 10.94 -5.16
C MET A 6 0.53 11.67 -3.83
N LEU A 7 0.95 12.94 -3.86
CA LEU A 7 1.12 13.73 -2.64
C LEU A 7 -0.20 13.93 -1.89
N GLN A 8 -1.31 14.17 -2.59
CA GLN A 8 -2.64 14.27 -1.98
C GLN A 8 -3.04 12.94 -1.31
N LEU A 9 -2.77 11.80 -1.95
CA LEU A 9 -3.01 10.49 -1.34
C LEU A 9 -2.19 10.34 -0.06
N LEU A 10 -0.87 10.56 -0.12
CA LEU A 10 0.04 10.37 1.01
C LEU A 10 -0.31 11.25 2.22
N ARG A 11 -0.75 12.50 2.00
CA ARG A 11 -1.20 13.42 3.07
C ARG A 11 -2.36 12.90 3.92
N THR A 12 -3.09 11.94 3.40
CA THR A 12 -4.29 11.41 4.05
C THR A 12 -4.08 10.01 4.63
N LEU A 13 -2.86 9.47 4.51
CA LEU A 13 -2.45 8.18 5.07
C LEU A 13 -1.58 8.39 6.32
N ARG A 14 -1.58 7.40 7.21
CA ARG A 14 -0.75 7.40 8.44
C ARG A 14 0.24 6.24 8.51
N TYR A 15 -0.02 5.21 7.72
CA TYR A 15 0.71 3.95 7.74
C TYR A 15 1.18 3.61 6.33
N GLY A 16 2.36 3.02 6.25
CA GLY A 16 2.91 2.43 5.04
C GLY A 16 3.64 1.15 5.38
N ARG A 17 4.33 0.59 4.39
CA ARG A 17 5.29 -0.50 4.59
C ARG A 17 6.67 -0.02 4.17
N LEU A 18 7.66 -0.36 4.97
CA LEU A 18 9.07 -0.22 4.64
C LEU A 18 9.61 -1.59 4.24
N ALA A 19 10.22 -1.66 3.06
CA ALA A 19 10.96 -2.80 2.57
C ALA A 19 12.46 -2.46 2.51
N VAL A 20 13.28 -3.35 3.05
CA VAL A 20 14.75 -3.31 2.96
C VAL A 20 15.25 -4.67 2.47
N CYS A 21 16.30 -4.69 1.65
CA CYS A 21 16.97 -5.91 1.23
C CYS A 21 18.26 -6.09 2.03
N ALA A 22 18.42 -7.23 2.69
CA ALA A 22 19.66 -7.60 3.37
C ALA A 22 20.02 -9.05 3.00
N ASN A 23 21.26 -9.27 2.57
CA ASN A 23 21.75 -10.59 2.15
C ASN A 23 20.90 -11.26 1.07
N GLY A 24 20.36 -10.47 0.13
CA GLY A 24 19.50 -10.97 -0.96
C GLY A 24 18.07 -11.30 -0.53
N GLN A 25 17.71 -11.10 0.74
CA GLN A 25 16.37 -11.32 1.27
C GLN A 25 15.68 -9.99 1.57
N SER A 26 14.45 -9.83 1.10
CA SER A 26 13.60 -8.69 1.43
C SER A 26 12.94 -8.87 2.81
N TYR A 27 12.99 -7.82 3.61
CA TYR A 27 12.29 -7.70 4.88
C TYR A 27 11.29 -6.56 4.77
N VAL A 28 10.05 -6.81 5.17
CA VAL A 28 8.98 -5.80 5.09
C VAL A 28 8.34 -5.62 6.46
N THR A 29 8.22 -4.38 6.92
CA THR A 29 7.53 -4.04 8.18
C THR A 29 6.51 -2.93 7.94
N PRO A 30 5.35 -2.95 8.63
CA PRO A 30 4.51 -1.77 8.71
C PRO A 30 5.24 -0.65 9.45
N VAL A 31 5.01 0.60 9.02
CA VAL A 31 5.60 1.79 9.61
C VAL A 31 4.57 2.90 9.74
N CYS A 32 4.67 3.67 10.83
CA CYS A 32 4.09 5.01 10.90
C CYS A 32 5.03 5.98 10.18
N PHE A 33 4.47 6.92 9.43
CA PHE A 33 5.27 7.91 8.73
C PHE A 33 4.68 9.32 8.86
N SER A 34 5.54 10.31 8.67
CA SER A 34 5.17 11.66 8.28
C SER A 34 5.93 12.03 7.01
N MET A 35 5.33 12.83 6.15
CA MET A 35 5.95 13.27 4.90
C MET A 35 6.12 14.79 4.93
N ARG A 36 7.30 15.25 4.52
CA ARG A 36 7.57 16.66 4.20
C ARG A 36 8.10 16.77 2.78
N ARG A 37 8.01 17.95 2.18
CA ARG A 37 8.58 18.25 0.86
C ARG A 37 9.80 19.15 1.04
N CYS A 38 10.90 18.80 0.40
CA CYS A 38 12.07 19.66 0.27
C CYS A 38 12.28 19.90 -1.22
N GLU A 39 12.05 21.14 -1.68
CA GLU A 39 11.99 21.47 -3.11
C GLU A 39 10.98 20.57 -3.83
N ASP A 40 11.45 19.68 -4.72
CA ASP A 40 10.61 18.73 -5.45
C ASP A 40 10.73 17.28 -4.95
N THR A 41 11.48 17.07 -3.87
CA THR A 41 11.73 15.74 -3.32
C THR A 41 10.93 15.50 -2.03
N PRO A 42 10.05 14.49 -1.99
CA PRO A 42 9.40 14.08 -0.76
C PRO A 42 10.41 13.38 0.16
N ILE A 43 10.38 13.75 1.43
CA ILE A 43 11.17 13.13 2.49
C ILE A 43 10.19 12.52 3.49
N PHE A 44 10.37 11.24 3.76
CA PHE A 44 9.56 10.50 4.72
C PHE A 44 10.33 10.36 6.02
N THR A 45 9.71 10.70 7.14
CA THR A 45 10.24 10.41 8.47
C THR A 45 9.46 9.23 9.04
N LEU A 46 10.18 8.17 9.39
CA LEU A 46 9.66 6.91 9.92
C LEU A 46 10.08 6.75 11.38
N ARG A 47 9.27 6.01 12.13
CA ARG A 47 9.60 5.58 13.49
C ARG A 47 9.66 4.07 13.52
N LEU A 48 10.82 3.52 13.84
CA LEU A 48 11.08 2.09 13.90
C LEU A 48 11.52 1.70 15.29
N ARG A 49 11.22 0.47 15.73
CA ARG A 49 11.82 -0.04 16.96
C ARG A 49 13.29 -0.37 16.72
N THR A 50 14.17 0.03 17.63
CA THR A 50 15.61 -0.22 17.54
C THR A 50 15.98 -1.69 17.70
N ASP A 51 15.13 -2.48 18.37
CA ASP A 51 15.30 -3.93 18.56
C ASP A 51 14.67 -4.77 17.43
N GLY A 52 14.10 -4.13 16.42
CA GLY A 52 13.55 -4.81 15.25
C GLY A 52 14.64 -5.25 14.27
N CYS A 53 14.46 -6.42 13.65
CA CYS A 53 15.40 -6.96 12.66
C CYS A 53 15.71 -5.97 11.52
N ILE A 54 14.71 -5.22 11.04
CA ILE A 54 14.92 -4.19 10.01
C ILE A 54 15.84 -3.06 10.50
N ALA A 55 15.77 -2.65 11.76
CA ALA A 55 16.65 -1.59 12.27
C ALA A 55 18.12 -2.01 12.24
N GLY A 56 18.42 -3.29 12.46
CA GLY A 56 19.77 -3.84 12.32
C GLY A 56 20.29 -3.90 10.87
N HIS A 57 19.44 -3.66 9.88
CA HIS A 57 19.78 -3.65 8.45
C HIS A 57 19.68 -2.25 7.83
N LEU A 58 19.38 -1.22 8.61
CA LEU A 58 19.33 0.16 8.16
C LEU A 58 20.60 0.88 8.55
N GLU A 59 21.47 1.07 7.57
CA GLU A 59 22.63 1.95 7.63
C GLU A 59 22.33 3.24 6.84
N ASN A 60 23.14 4.27 7.05
CA ASN A 60 22.98 5.51 6.29
C ASN A 60 23.26 5.27 4.81
N GLY A 61 22.28 5.57 3.96
CA GLY A 61 22.34 5.31 2.53
C GLY A 61 21.76 3.96 2.12
N THR A 62 21.23 3.15 3.04
CA THR A 62 20.57 1.88 2.68
C THR A 62 19.41 2.13 1.73
N GLN A 63 19.39 1.42 0.60
CA GLN A 63 18.31 1.52 -0.35
C GLN A 63 17.06 0.82 0.19
N VAL A 64 15.93 1.52 0.10
CA VAL A 64 14.65 1.07 0.64
C VAL A 64 13.52 1.34 -0.33
N THR A 65 12.40 0.64 -0.11
CA THR A 65 11.14 0.94 -0.78
C THR A 65 10.06 1.17 0.27
N LEU A 66 9.29 2.23 0.08
CA LEU A 66 8.10 2.53 0.83
C LEU A 66 6.87 2.25 -0.03
N GLN A 67 5.87 1.58 0.53
CA GLN A 67 4.59 1.35 -0.13
C GLN A 67 3.43 1.87 0.72
N PHE A 68 2.50 2.57 0.07
CA PHE A 68 1.32 3.16 0.68
C PHE A 68 0.09 2.82 -0.15
N ASP A 69 -0.95 2.29 0.49
CA ASP A 69 -2.16 1.89 -0.20
C ASP A 69 -3.39 2.57 0.39
N ARG A 70 -4.38 2.81 -0.46
CA ARG A 70 -5.72 3.23 -0.07
C ARG A 70 -6.76 2.45 -0.86
N MET A 71 -7.72 1.90 -0.14
CA MET A 71 -8.97 1.45 -0.74
C MET A 71 -9.77 2.66 -1.23
N VAL A 72 -10.18 2.62 -2.50
CA VAL A 72 -11.06 3.61 -3.13
C VAL A 72 -12.32 2.89 -3.62
N ASN A 73 -13.36 3.63 -3.99
CA ASN A 73 -14.58 3.01 -4.51
C ASN A 73 -14.24 2.14 -5.73
N GLY A 74 -14.46 0.83 -5.60
CA GLY A 74 -14.20 -0.16 -6.64
C GLY A 74 -12.73 -0.44 -6.92
N GLY A 75 -11.79 -0.19 -6.01
CA GLY A 75 -10.37 -0.47 -6.27
C GLY A 75 -9.38 -0.13 -5.17
N VAL A 76 -8.10 -0.10 -5.54
CA VAL A 76 -6.99 0.32 -4.68
C VAL A 76 -6.10 1.31 -5.42
N CYS A 77 -5.71 2.38 -4.75
CA CYS A 77 -4.65 3.26 -5.21
C CYS A 77 -3.39 2.99 -4.38
N THR A 78 -2.27 2.77 -5.05
CA THR A 78 -0.98 2.49 -4.44
C THR A 78 0.03 3.57 -4.84
N VAL A 79 0.91 3.92 -3.92
CA VAL A 79 2.10 4.74 -4.16
C VAL A 79 3.30 3.96 -3.64
N GLN A 80 4.29 3.81 -4.50
CA GLN A 80 5.60 3.27 -4.14
C GLN A 80 6.64 4.37 -4.27
N ALA A 81 7.48 4.52 -3.25
CA ALA A 81 8.58 5.46 -3.21
C ALA A 81 9.87 4.69 -2.97
N MET A 82 10.86 4.86 -3.84
CA MET A 82 12.19 4.28 -3.71
C MET A 82 13.16 5.37 -3.28
N GLY A 83 14.09 5.04 -2.38
CA GLY A 83 15.02 6.04 -1.86
C GLY A 83 16.07 5.47 -0.94
N GLN A 84 16.80 6.38 -0.30
CA GLN A 84 17.85 6.07 0.66
C GLN A 84 17.40 6.41 2.09
N ALA A 85 17.59 5.47 3.00
CA ALA A 85 17.30 5.63 4.42
C ALA A 85 18.50 6.20 5.18
N TYR A 86 18.23 7.05 6.17
CA TYR A 86 19.22 7.64 7.07
C TYR A 86 18.69 7.62 8.50
N VAL A 87 19.45 7.03 9.42
CA VAL A 87 19.10 7.03 10.83
C VAL A 87 19.54 8.38 11.42
N THR A 88 18.58 9.26 11.72
CA THR A 88 18.84 10.64 12.13
C THR A 88 18.81 10.85 13.64
N GLY A 89 18.32 9.86 14.39
CA GLY A 89 18.34 9.89 15.84
C GLY A 89 17.62 8.70 16.44
N SER A 90 17.58 8.67 17.77
CA SER A 90 16.79 7.70 18.52
C SER A 90 16.21 8.33 19.78
N THR A 91 15.10 7.79 20.27
CA THR A 91 14.48 8.18 21.54
C THR A 91 14.00 6.90 22.23
N GLY A 92 14.74 6.47 23.25
CA GLY A 92 14.53 5.17 23.89
C GLY A 92 14.68 4.03 22.87
N CYS A 93 13.68 3.15 22.79
CA CYS A 93 13.67 2.00 21.87
C CYS A 93 13.17 2.35 20.46
N VAL A 94 13.16 3.62 20.07
CA VAL A 94 12.63 4.09 18.78
C VAL A 94 13.72 4.81 18.00
N ALA A 95 14.04 4.31 16.81
CA ALA A 95 14.86 4.98 15.81
C ALA A 95 14.00 5.93 14.97
N ILE A 96 14.55 7.10 14.67
CA ILE A 96 14.01 8.06 13.72
C ILE A 96 14.80 7.87 12.42
N VAL A 97 14.08 7.53 11.35
CA VAL A 97 14.69 7.26 10.03
C VAL A 97 14.10 8.22 9.02
N GLU A 98 14.96 8.96 8.31
CA GLU A 98 14.56 9.73 7.14
C GLU A 98 14.79 8.91 5.87
N VAL A 99 13.79 8.82 5.01
CA VAL A 99 13.94 8.29 3.65
C VAL A 99 13.89 9.46 2.69
N ARG A 100 15.00 9.67 1.98
CA ARG A 100 15.11 10.64 0.89
C ARG A 100 14.76 9.92 -0.40
N THR A 101 13.72 10.40 -1.06
CA THR A 101 13.12 9.69 -2.20
C THR A 101 13.87 10.00 -3.49
N ASP A 102 14.25 8.97 -4.23
CA ASP A 102 14.87 9.08 -5.55
C ASP A 102 13.78 9.07 -6.64
N SER A 103 12.76 8.23 -6.47
CA SER A 103 11.66 8.11 -7.41
C SER A 103 10.36 7.72 -6.70
N MET A 104 9.24 8.12 -7.31
CA MET A 104 7.91 7.65 -6.91
C MET A 104 7.11 7.23 -8.12
N MET A 105 6.32 6.18 -7.92
CA MET A 105 5.32 5.73 -8.88
C MET A 105 3.99 5.51 -8.17
N GLY A 106 2.90 5.80 -8.87
CA GLY A 106 1.56 5.71 -8.31
C GLY A 106 0.55 5.24 -9.34
N GLU A 107 -0.26 4.28 -8.94
CA GLU A 107 -1.26 3.66 -9.80
C GLU A 107 -2.57 3.44 -9.03
N CYS A 108 -3.69 3.52 -9.73
CA CYS A 108 -5.00 3.17 -9.20
C CYS A 108 -5.57 2.01 -10.01
N TYR A 109 -5.65 0.85 -9.37
CA TYR A 109 -6.29 -0.32 -9.94
C TYR A 109 -7.78 -0.26 -9.62
N ARG A 110 -8.58 0.17 -10.60
CA ARG A 110 -10.04 0.17 -10.50
C ARG A 110 -10.59 -1.06 -11.17
N ASN A 111 -11.47 -1.75 -10.46
CA ASN A 111 -12.15 -2.93 -10.94
C ASN A 111 -13.37 -2.52 -11.78
N GLN A 112 -13.14 -1.83 -12.90
CA GLN A 112 -14.21 -1.48 -13.83
C GLN A 112 -14.76 -2.71 -14.58
N GLY A 113 -14.14 -3.89 -14.42
CA GLY A 113 -14.47 -5.11 -15.17
C GLY A 113 -14.94 -6.31 -14.35
N CYS A 114 -14.39 -6.61 -13.16
CA CYS A 114 -14.81 -7.84 -12.46
C CYS A 114 -16.14 -7.69 -11.74
N GLY A 115 -16.57 -6.49 -11.32
CA GLY A 115 -17.91 -6.31 -10.73
C GLY A 115 -19.02 -6.62 -11.73
N ASN A 116 -18.88 -6.12 -12.96
CA ASN A 116 -19.83 -6.39 -14.05
C ASN A 116 -19.64 -7.78 -14.65
N ASN A 117 -18.43 -8.30 -14.82
CA ASN A 117 -18.25 -9.65 -15.34
C ASN A 117 -18.57 -10.74 -14.32
N CYS A 118 -18.24 -10.57 -13.03
CA CYS A 118 -18.70 -11.50 -12.00
C CYS A 118 -20.19 -11.30 -11.72
N GLY A 119 -20.70 -10.07 -11.69
CA GLY A 119 -22.13 -9.80 -11.53
C GLY A 119 -22.98 -10.34 -12.69
N ASN A 120 -22.54 -10.14 -13.94
CA ASN A 120 -23.24 -10.65 -15.12
C ASN A 120 -22.96 -12.14 -15.33
N ASN A 121 -21.75 -12.67 -15.10
CA ASN A 121 -21.50 -14.11 -15.28
C ASN A 121 -22.06 -14.93 -14.12
N CYS A 122 -21.96 -14.47 -12.87
CA CYS A 122 -22.64 -15.14 -11.75
C CYS A 122 -24.15 -14.89 -11.80
N GLY A 123 -24.60 -13.69 -12.16
CA GLY A 123 -26.03 -13.39 -12.33
C GLY A 123 -26.66 -14.17 -13.49
N ASN A 124 -25.99 -14.27 -14.64
CA ASN A 124 -26.48 -15.03 -15.78
C ASN A 124 -26.25 -16.53 -15.63
N ASN A 125 -25.14 -17.01 -15.04
CA ASN A 125 -24.96 -18.45 -14.83
C ASN A 125 -25.82 -18.96 -13.67
N CYS A 126 -25.94 -18.23 -12.57
CA CYS A 126 -26.87 -18.60 -11.50
C CYS A 126 -28.32 -18.37 -11.95
N GLY A 127 -28.64 -17.27 -12.64
CA GLY A 127 -29.97 -17.01 -13.17
C GLY A 127 -30.43 -18.01 -14.24
N ASN A 128 -29.55 -18.38 -15.18
CA ASN A 128 -29.88 -19.37 -16.21
C ASN A 128 -29.81 -20.81 -15.69
N ASN A 129 -28.86 -21.16 -14.80
CA ASN A 129 -28.83 -22.52 -14.25
C ASN A 129 -29.91 -22.73 -13.20
N CYS A 130 -30.23 -21.75 -12.36
CA CYS A 130 -31.36 -21.85 -11.43
C CYS A 130 -32.70 -21.65 -12.17
N GLY A 131 -32.78 -20.82 -13.20
CA GLY A 131 -34.01 -20.64 -13.99
C GLY A 131 -34.35 -21.84 -14.88
N ASN A 132 -33.35 -22.50 -15.49
CA ASN A 132 -33.57 -23.66 -16.36
C ASN A 132 -33.57 -25.00 -15.63
N ASN A 133 -32.86 -25.15 -14.50
CA ASN A 133 -32.90 -26.39 -13.71
C ASN A 133 -33.91 -26.35 -12.55
N CYS A 134 -34.33 -25.16 -12.10
CA CYS A 134 -35.30 -25.01 -11.01
C CYS A 134 -36.63 -24.44 -11.50
N GLY A 135 -37.23 -25.12 -12.47
CA GLY A 135 -38.68 -25.34 -12.43
C GLY A 135 -39.08 -26.12 -11.16
N ASN A 136 -38.78 -25.57 -9.98
CA ASN A 136 -39.39 -25.87 -8.68
C ASN A 136 -38.90 -24.87 -7.62
N PRO A 137 -39.77 -24.47 -6.67
CA PRO A 137 -39.70 -23.18 -5.97
C PRO A 137 -38.81 -23.26 -4.74
N CYS A 138 -37.88 -22.31 -4.59
CA CYS A 138 -37.25 -22.01 -3.32
C CYS A 138 -37.56 -20.57 -2.94
N GLU A 139 -38.64 -20.42 -2.18
CA GLU A 139 -39.02 -19.21 -1.47
C GLU A 139 -37.93 -18.84 -0.44
N ASN A 140 -37.20 -17.75 -0.71
CA ASN A 140 -36.63 -16.70 0.15
C ASN A 140 -36.42 -16.89 1.69
N PRO A 141 -35.65 -16.01 2.39
CA PRO A 141 -34.64 -15.02 1.93
C PRO A 141 -33.37 -14.89 2.82
N CYS A 142 -32.44 -14.09 2.30
CA CYS A 142 -31.25 -13.42 2.85
C CYS A 142 -31.08 -13.31 4.38
N LYS A 143 -29.84 -13.55 4.84
CA LYS A 143 -29.17 -12.83 5.94
C LYS A 143 -27.76 -12.46 5.52
#